data_AF-A0A087SLR9-F1
#
_entry.id   AF-A0A087SLR9-F1
#
_cell.length_a   1.000
_cell.length_b   1.000
_cell.length_c   1.000
_cell.angle_alpha   90.00
_cell.angle_beta   90.00
_cell.angle_gamma   90.00
#
_symmetry.space_group_name_H-M   'P 1'
#
loop_
_entity.id
_entity.type
_entity.pdbx_description
1 polymer ?
#
loop_
_entity_poly.entity_id
_entity_poly.type
_entity_poly.pdbx_seq_one_letter_code
_entity_poly.pdbx_strand_id
1 'polypeptide(L)'
;MAPKLQPLLVSQEARSASPSQRALAGLEVVILSGLLVSAFWWGLHEIKDHLRTSPNLVSLYPLLALGLIVTLLPPLMYLTLMDTFGVLHPLWPPHYIFIARQCLRTLRNNSLKVTAKEL
;
A
#
# COMPACT_ATOMS: atom_id res chain seq x y z
N MET A 1 12.66 30.20 10.51
CA MET A 1 11.18 30.06 10.55
C MET A 1 10.80 28.79 9.79
N ALA A 2 10.48 27.71 10.50
CA ALA A 2 10.01 26.48 9.86
C ALA A 2 8.47 26.55 9.72
N PRO A 3 7.89 26.24 8.55
CA PRO A 3 6.44 26.25 8.40
C PRO A 3 5.84 25.15 9.27
N LYS A 4 4.94 25.55 10.20
CA LYS A 4 4.06 24.64 10.93
C LYS A 4 3.13 23.97 9.92
N LEU A 5 3.51 22.79 9.45
CA LEU A 5 2.65 21.90 8.69
C LEU A 5 1.41 21.62 9.53
N GLN A 6 0.28 22.21 9.14
CA GLN A 6 -1.05 22.03 9.70
C GLN A 6 -1.43 20.54 9.66
N PRO A 7 -1.44 19.81 10.79
CA PRO A 7 -1.95 18.45 10.83
C PRO A 7 -3.48 18.44 11.07
N LEU A 8 -4.09 19.61 11.25
CA LEU A 8 -5.44 19.75 11.81
C LEU A 8 -6.56 19.77 10.76
N LEU A 9 -6.28 20.18 9.51
CA LEU A 9 -7.32 20.26 8.47
C LEU A 9 -7.73 18.88 7.93
N VAL A 10 -6.80 17.91 7.87
CA VAL A 10 -7.11 16.54 7.40
C VAL A 10 -8.03 15.79 8.38
N SER A 11 -7.98 16.15 9.68
CA SER A 11 -8.74 15.46 10.73
C SER A 11 -10.25 15.75 10.73
N GLN A 12 -10.71 16.81 10.05
CA GLN A 12 -12.14 17.17 10.03
C GLN A 12 -12.87 16.72 8.77
N GLU A 13 -12.22 16.69 7.59
CA GLU A 13 -12.84 16.13 6.38
C GLU A 13 -12.88 14.60 6.40
N ALA A 14 -11.95 13.92 7.07
CA ALA A 14 -11.96 12.45 7.20
C ALA A 14 -13.22 11.89 7.89
N ARG A 15 -13.97 12.72 8.62
CA ARG A 15 -15.21 12.31 9.32
C ARG A 15 -16.46 12.26 8.44
N SER A 16 -16.40 12.66 7.16
CA SER A 16 -17.57 12.69 6.28
C SER A 16 -17.57 11.67 5.14
N ALA A 17 -16.66 10.69 5.13
CA ALA A 17 -16.72 9.62 4.14
C ALA A 17 -17.87 8.67 4.47
N SER A 18 -18.85 8.59 3.57
CA SER A 18 -20.02 7.71 3.77
C SER A 18 -19.57 6.24 3.81
N PRO A 19 -20.28 5.36 4.55
CA PRO A 19 -19.94 3.94 4.61
C PRO A 19 -19.91 3.28 3.22
N SER A 20 -20.69 3.78 2.26
CA SER A 20 -20.68 3.32 0.88
C SER A 20 -19.40 3.70 0.12
N GLN A 21 -18.86 4.91 0.33
CA GLN A 21 -17.58 5.33 -0.27
C GLN A 21 -16.41 4.49 0.23
N ARG A 22 -16.40 4.16 1.53
CA ARG A 22 -15.41 3.25 2.12
C ARG A 22 -15.49 1.84 1.53
N ALA A 23 -16.70 1.30 1.39
CA ALA A 23 -16.91 -0.01 0.78
C ALA A 23 -16.42 -0.05 -0.68
N LEU A 24 -16.66 1.01 -1.45
CA LEU A 24 -16.18 1.13 -2.83
C LEU A 24 -14.65 1.20 -2.90
N ALA A 25 -14.01 2.04 -2.10
CA ALA A 25 -12.56 2.15 -2.05
C ALA A 25 -11.89 0.84 -1.62
N GLY A 26 -12.46 0.13 -0.64
CA GLY A 26 -11.99 -1.20 -0.23
C GLY A 26 -12.11 -2.22 -1.35
N LEU A 27 -13.22 -2.23 -2.09
CA LEU A 27 -13.42 -3.12 -3.24
C LEU A 27 -12.41 -2.83 -4.37
N GLU A 28 -12.19 -1.56 -4.70
CA GLU A 28 -11.20 -1.13 -5.70
C GLU A 28 -9.80 -1.65 -5.36
N VAL A 29 -9.42 -1.58 -4.09
CA VAL A 29 -8.10 -2.03 -3.63
C VAL A 29 -7.96 -3.55 -3.71
N VAL A 30 -9.02 -4.29 -3.39
CA VAL A 30 -9.04 -5.75 -3.53
C VAL A 30 -8.91 -6.15 -5.01
N ILE A 31 -9.64 -5.48 -5.90
CA ILE A 31 -9.57 -5.71 -7.34
C ILE A 31 -8.17 -5.39 -7.88
N LEU A 32 -7.61 -4.24 -7.50
CA LEU A 32 -6.28 -3.81 -7.91
C LEU A 32 -5.20 -4.80 -7.43
N SER A 33 -5.29 -5.24 -6.18
CA SER A 33 -4.37 -6.24 -5.61
C SER A 33 -4.48 -7.58 -6.35
N GLY A 34 -5.71 -8.01 -6.66
CA GLY A 34 -5.95 -9.20 -7.48
C GLY A 34 -5.33 -9.10 -8.87
N LEU A 35 -5.53 -7.97 -9.56
CA LEU A 35 -4.94 -7.72 -10.88
C LEU A 35 -3.40 -7.73 -10.85
N LEU A 36 -2.79 -7.13 -9.82
CA LEU A 36 -1.34 -7.15 -9.64
C LEU A 36 -0.83 -8.58 -9.45
N VAL A 37 -1.45 -9.36 -8.56
CA VAL A 37 -1.07 -10.77 -8.33
C VAL A 37 -1.23 -11.58 -9.62
N SER A 38 -2.33 -11.42 -10.35
CA SER A 38 -2.55 -12.10 -11.63
C SER A 38 -1.51 -11.72 -12.68
N ALA A 39 -1.14 -10.44 -12.78
CA ALA A 39 -0.11 -9.99 -13.73
C ALA A 39 1.28 -10.57 -13.41
N PHE A 40 1.66 -10.59 -12.13
CA PHE A 40 2.90 -11.23 -11.69
C PHE A 40 2.88 -12.74 -11.92
N TRP A 41 1.77 -13.41 -11.63
CA TRP A 41 1.60 -14.83 -11.90
C TRP A 41 1.75 -15.16 -13.38
N TRP A 42 1.12 -14.36 -14.25
CA TRP A 42 1.27 -14.49 -15.70
C TRP A 42 2.73 -14.33 -16.14
N GLY A 43 3.41 -13.28 -15.65
CA GLY A 43 4.83 -13.05 -15.97
C GLY A 43 5.75 -14.20 -15.52
N LEU A 44 5.48 -14.82 -14.37
CA LEU A 44 6.22 -16.02 -13.93
C LEU A 44 6.01 -17.21 -14.86
N HIS A 45 4.80 -17.36 -15.41
CA HIS A 45 4.48 -18.42 -16.35
C HIS A 45 5.22 -18.22 -17.68
N GLU A 46 5.28 -17.00 -18.20
CA GLU A 46 6.06 -16.65 -19.39
C GLU A 46 7.55 -16.93 -19.21
N ILE A 47 8.13 -16.56 -18.05
CA ILE A 47 9.55 -16.79 -17.76
C ILE A 47 9.85 -18.30 -17.69
N LYS A 48 8.93 -19.08 -17.13
CA LYS A 48 9.09 -20.54 -17.03
C LYS A 48 9.25 -21.18 -18.41
N ASP A 49 8.53 -20.71 -19.42
CA ASP A 49 8.61 -21.24 -20.78
C ASP A 49 9.97 -20.91 -21.44
N HIS A 50 10.57 -19.78 -21.07
CA HIS A 50 11.88 -19.33 -21.57
C HIS A 50 13.09 -19.89 -20.79
N LEU A 51 12.88 -20.56 -19.65
CA LEU A 51 13.97 -21.14 -18.86
C LEU A 51 14.73 -22.25 -19.58
N ARG A 52 14.08 -22.95 -20.52
CA ARG A 52 14.72 -24.03 -21.28
C ARG A 52 15.84 -23.51 -22.20
N THR A 53 15.70 -22.30 -22.71
CA THR A 53 16.65 -21.63 -23.60
C THR A 53 17.63 -20.73 -22.86
N SER A 54 17.28 -20.23 -21.68
CA SER A 54 18.12 -19.31 -20.90
C SER A 54 18.01 -19.57 -19.40
N PRO A 55 18.83 -20.48 -18.84
CA PRO A 55 18.77 -20.84 -17.41
C PRO A 55 19.14 -19.68 -16.48
N ASN A 56 19.82 -18.63 -17.00
CA ASN A 56 20.15 -17.43 -16.23
C ASN A 56 18.90 -16.65 -15.79
N LEU A 57 17.74 -16.85 -16.42
CA LEU A 57 16.49 -16.18 -16.04
C LEU A 57 15.99 -16.56 -14.63
N VAL A 58 16.53 -17.63 -14.02
CA VAL A 58 16.22 -18.01 -12.64
C VAL A 58 16.52 -16.87 -11.65
N SER A 59 17.52 -16.02 -11.93
CA SER A 59 17.85 -14.88 -11.06
C SER A 59 16.77 -13.81 -11.03
N LEU A 60 15.80 -13.82 -11.96
CA LEU A 60 14.67 -12.89 -11.97
C LEU A 60 13.60 -13.24 -10.94
N TYR A 61 13.49 -14.50 -10.51
CA TYR A 61 12.51 -14.92 -9.51
C TYR A 61 12.58 -14.13 -8.19
N PRO A 62 13.74 -13.98 -7.52
CA PRO A 62 13.83 -13.17 -6.30
C PRO A 62 13.53 -11.69 -6.57
N LEU A 63 13.91 -11.15 -7.73
CA LEU A 63 13.61 -9.76 -8.10
C LEU A 63 12.11 -9.55 -8.31
N LEU A 64 11.41 -10.50 -8.95
CA LEU A 64 9.97 -10.47 -9.12
C LEU A 64 9.23 -10.64 -7.80
N ALA A 65 9.71 -11.49 -6.90
CA ALA A 65 9.15 -11.63 -5.56
C ALA A 65 9.26 -10.32 -4.77
N LEU A 66 10.42 -9.66 -4.80
CA LEU A 66 10.61 -8.35 -4.17
C LEU A 66 9.75 -7.28 -4.84
N GLY A 67 9.69 -7.26 -6.18
CA GLY A 67 8.83 -6.36 -6.94
C GLY A 67 7.36 -6.51 -6.56
N LEU A 68 6.87 -7.74 -6.45
CA LEU A 68 5.50 -8.03 -6.03
C LEU A 68 5.23 -7.48 -4.63
N ILE A 69 6.12 -7.75 -3.66
CA ILE A 69 5.99 -7.22 -2.29
C ILE A 69 5.96 -5.69 -2.30
N VAL A 70 6.86 -5.04 -3.03
CA VAL A 70 6.94 -3.57 -3.12
C VAL A 70 5.68 -2.99 -3.77
N THR A 71 5.11 -3.65 -4.78
CA THR A 71 3.89 -3.19 -5.45
C THR A 71 2.61 -3.47 -4.67
N LEU A 72 2.56 -4.54 -3.86
CA LEU A 72 1.42 -4.87 -2.99
C LEU A 72 1.42 -4.12 -1.67
N LEU A 73 2.58 -3.67 -1.19
CA LEU A 73 2.67 -2.93 0.06
C LEU A 73 1.78 -1.65 0.03
N PRO A 74 1.80 -0.82 -1.02
CA PRO A 74 0.89 0.31 -1.22
C PRO A 74 -0.62 0.02 -0.98
N PRO A 75 -1.29 -0.90 -1.71
CA PRO A 75 -2.69 -1.19 -1.49
C PRO A 75 -2.98 -1.82 -0.12
N LEU A 76 -2.07 -2.67 0.39
CA LEU A 76 -2.24 -3.27 1.73
C LEU A 76 -2.19 -2.21 2.83
N MET A 77 -1.26 -1.26 2.74
CA MET A 77 -1.17 -0.15 3.69
C MET A 77 -2.41 0.73 3.65
N TYR A 78 -2.97 0.96 2.46
CA TYR A 78 -4.22 1.71 2.31
C TYR A 78 -5.38 1.00 3.02
N LEU A 79 -5.54 -0.32 2.86
CA LEU A 79 -6.58 -1.09 3.55
C LEU A 79 -6.45 -0.97 5.08
N THR A 80 -5.22 -1.02 5.60
CA THR A 80 -5.00 -0.94 7.06
C THR A 80 -5.25 0.45 7.65
N LEU A 81 -5.22 1.51 6.83
CA LEU A 81 -5.36 2.90 7.28
C LEU A 81 -6.58 3.58 6.64
N MET A 82 -7.53 2.79 6.13
CA MET A 82 -8.67 3.27 5.35
C MET A 82 -9.58 4.18 6.19
N ASP A 83 -9.67 3.96 7.50
CA ASP A 83 -10.40 4.82 8.44
C ASP A 83 -9.70 6.17 8.67
N THR A 84 -8.37 6.23 8.52
CA THR A 84 -7.57 7.45 8.67
C THR A 84 -7.55 8.28 7.37
N PHE A 85 -7.73 7.65 6.21
CA PHE A 85 -7.59 8.26 4.89
C PHE A 85 -8.83 8.14 4.00
N GLY A 86 -10.02 7.90 4.55
CA GLY A 86 -11.24 7.57 3.79
C GLY A 86 -11.74 8.60 2.75
N VAL A 87 -11.13 9.79 2.68
CA VAL A 87 -11.42 10.84 1.68
C VAL A 87 -10.46 10.78 0.49
N LEU A 88 -9.40 10.00 0.58
CA LEU A 88 -8.26 10.03 -0.33
C LEU A 88 -8.21 8.77 -1.21
N HIS A 89 -7.96 8.96 -2.51
CA HIS A 89 -7.98 7.89 -3.50
C HIS A 89 -6.84 6.88 -3.27
N PRO A 90 -7.09 5.56 -3.36
CA PRO A 90 -6.09 4.51 -3.13
C PRO A 90 -4.88 4.55 -4.08
N LEU A 91 -5.00 5.23 -5.22
CA LEU A 91 -3.95 5.32 -6.23
C LEU A 91 -3.01 6.53 -6.07
N TRP A 92 -3.18 7.38 -5.04
CA TRP A 92 -2.45 8.65 -5.00
C TRP A 92 -1.04 8.57 -4.36
N PRO A 93 0.04 8.91 -5.10
CA PRO A 93 1.43 8.78 -4.67
C PRO A 93 1.85 9.53 -3.38
N PRO A 94 1.31 10.73 -3.04
CA PRO A 94 1.72 11.45 -1.84
C PRO A 94 1.44 10.70 -0.53
N HIS A 95 0.54 9.71 -0.57
CA HIS A 95 0.10 8.94 0.61
C HIS A 95 1.20 8.02 1.10
N TYR A 96 2.01 7.47 0.20
CA TYR A 96 3.07 6.53 0.55
C TYR A 96 4.21 7.21 1.31
N ILE A 97 4.55 8.44 0.95
CA ILE A 97 5.58 9.21 1.67
C ILE A 97 5.06 9.61 3.06
N PHE A 98 3.78 9.97 3.17
CA PHE A 98 3.17 10.33 4.44
C PHE A 98 3.04 9.13 5.39
N ILE A 99 2.51 8.02 4.89
CA ILE A 99 2.37 6.78 5.66
C ILE A 99 3.74 6.22 6.03
N ALA A 100 4.70 6.15 5.10
CA ALA A 100 6.06 5.69 5.42
C ALA A 100 6.72 6.56 6.49
N ARG A 101 6.54 7.89 6.44
CA ARG A 101 7.01 8.81 7.50
C ARG A 101 6.31 8.57 8.83
N GLN A 102 5.01 8.27 8.82
CA GLN A 102 4.25 7.99 10.03
C GLN A 102 4.65 6.64 10.64
N CYS A 103 4.75 5.58 9.85
CA CYS A 103 5.29 4.28 10.27
C CYS A 103 6.72 4.42 10.81
N LEU A 104 7.59 5.18 10.16
CA LEU A 104 8.95 5.45 10.64
C LEU A 104 8.96 6.22 11.95
N ARG A 105 8.05 7.19 12.14
CA ARG A 105 7.91 7.89 13.43
C ARG A 105 7.43 6.94 14.53
N THR A 106 6.46 6.09 14.26
CA THR A 106 5.92 5.12 15.22
C THR A 106 6.97 4.06 15.60
N LEU A 107 7.70 3.52 14.61
CA LEU A 107 8.83 2.61 14.83
C LEU A 107 9.95 3.27 15.62
N ARG A 108 10.32 4.51 15.30
CA ARG A 108 11.37 5.26 16.00
C ARG A 108 11.00 5.58 17.46
N ASN A 109 9.71 5.72 17.75
CA ASN A 109 9.22 6.01 19.09
C ASN A 109 9.00 4.74 19.94
N ASN A 110 9.40 3.56 19.46
CA ASN A 110 9.37 2.28 20.20
C ASN A 110 7.98 1.91 20.75
N SER A 111 6.91 2.41 20.16
CA SER A 111 5.53 2.08 20.52
C SER A 111 5.07 0.84 19.74
N LEU A 112 5.77 -0.28 19.89
CA LEU A 112 5.28 -1.59 19.41
C LEU A 112 4.00 -2.03 20.16
N LYS A 113 3.58 -1.28 21.19
CA LYS A 113 2.21 -1.30 21.71
C LYS A 113 1.36 -0.30 20.94
N VAL A 114 0.87 -0.69 19.76
CA VAL A 114 -0.30 -0.03 19.16
C VAL A 114 -1.52 -0.55 19.90
N THR A 115 -2.03 0.22 20.85
CA THR A 115 -3.34 -0.06 21.46
C THR A 115 -4.44 0.30 20.48
N ALA A 116 -5.47 -0.54 20.38
CA ALA A 116 -6.66 -0.40 19.52
C ALA A 116 -7.47 0.91 19.67
N LYS A 117 -7.00 1.84 20.50
CA LYS A 117 -7.55 3.18 20.72
C LYS A 117 -6.87 4.27 19.88
N GLU A 118 -5.71 3.97 19.29
CA GLU A 118 -4.91 4.92 18.49
C GLU A 118 -4.91 4.60 16.98
N LEU A 119 -5.55 3.49 16.58
CA LEU A 119 -6.02 3.22 15.22
C LEU A 119 -7.41 3.81 15.05
#